data_AF-A0A6I3CDJ8-F1
#
_entry.id   AF-A0A6I3CDJ8-F1
#
_cell.length_a   1.000
_cell.length_b   1.000
_cell.length_c   1.000
_cell.angle_alpha   90.00
_cell.angle_beta   90.00
_cell.angle_gamma   90.00
#
_symmetry.space_group_name_H-M   'P 1'
#
loop_
_entity.id
_entity.type
_entity.pdbx_description
1 polymer ?
#
loop_
_entity_poly.entity_id
_entity_poly.type
_entity_poly.pdbx_seq_one_letter_code
_entity_poly.pdbx_strand_id
1 'polypeptide(L)'
;VEIVTIQLGSLRSRLAARRITLDVTQPAMALLAHQGFDPAFGARPLKRTIQREISDPMAVRILQGSLSDGDTVTVDVVDNCIALR
;
A
#
# COMPACT_ATOMS: atom_id res chain seq x y z
N VAL A 1 -11.48 -8.27 5.51
CA VAL A 1 -10.32 -7.37 5.27
C VAL A 1 -8.98 -8.01 5.65
N GLU A 2 -8.94 -9.16 6.37
CA GLU A 2 -7.70 -9.82 6.83
C GLU A 2 -6.63 -10.07 5.75
N ILE A 3 -7.03 -10.46 4.54
CA ILE A 3 -6.08 -10.79 3.47
C ILE A 3 -5.24 -9.56 3.08
N VAL A 4 -5.85 -8.36 3.05
CA VAL A 4 -5.13 -7.10 2.75
C VAL A 4 -4.12 -6.80 3.83
N THR A 5 -4.48 -6.95 5.10
CA THR A 5 -3.60 -6.72 6.25
C THR A 5 -2.38 -7.65 6.20
N ILE A 6 -2.58 -8.94 5.87
CA ILE A 6 -1.48 -9.90 5.74
C ILE A 6 -0.53 -9.50 4.61
N GLN A 7 -1.05 -9.11 3.45
CA GLN A 7 -0.22 -8.68 2.32
C GLN A 7 0.54 -7.38 2.63
N LEU A 8 -0.09 -6.42 3.31
CA LEU A 8 0.55 -5.20 3.78
C LEU A 8 1.63 -5.46 4.83
N GLY A 9 1.54 -6.56 5.60
CA GLY A 9 2.55 -6.94 6.57
C GLY A 9 3.96 -7.06 5.97
N SER A 10 4.09 -7.66 4.79
CA SER A 10 5.39 -7.78 4.11
C SER A 10 5.96 -6.42 3.68
N LEU A 11 5.09 -5.51 3.21
CA LEU A 11 5.47 -4.15 2.85
C LEU A 11 5.89 -3.34 4.08
N ARG A 12 5.11 -3.43 5.16
CA ARG A 12 5.41 -2.80 6.46
C ARG A 12 6.77 -3.23 6.99
N SER A 13 7.11 -4.52 6.94
CA SER A 13 8.42 -5.00 7.39
C SER A 13 9.58 -4.41 6.58
N ARG A 14 9.42 -4.23 5.26
CA ARG A 14 10.44 -3.62 4.40
C ARG A 14 10.62 -2.13 4.69
N LEU A 15 9.53 -1.42 4.93
CA LEU A 15 9.55 0.00 5.26
C LEU A 15 10.09 0.25 6.67
N ALA A 16 9.77 -0.62 7.63
CA ALA A 16 10.29 -0.57 8.99
C ALA A 16 11.82 -0.70 9.04
N ALA A 17 12.44 -1.45 8.12
CA ALA A 17 13.90 -1.52 8.00
C ALA A 17 14.53 -0.16 7.65
N ARG A 18 13.75 0.75 7.05
CA ARG A 18 14.10 2.15 6.75
C ARG A 18 13.46 3.15 7.73
N ARG A 19 12.90 2.67 8.85
CA ARG A 19 12.13 3.49 9.83
C ARG A 19 10.93 4.24 9.22
N ILE A 20 10.43 3.80 8.07
CA ILE A 20 9.25 4.41 7.44
C ILE A 20 8.01 3.71 7.98
N THR A 21 7.05 4.50 8.45
CA THR A 21 5.76 3.99 8.93
C THR A 21 4.74 4.01 7.81
N LEU A 22 4.01 2.92 7.62
CA LEU A 22 2.93 2.82 6.64
C LEU A 22 1.58 2.76 7.34
N ASP A 23 0.87 3.88 7.32
CA ASP A 23 -0.51 3.95 7.76
C ASP A 23 -1.45 3.76 6.56
N VAL A 24 -2.52 2.99 6.75
CA VAL A 24 -3.47 2.68 5.66
C VAL A 24 -4.87 2.88 6.22
N THR A 25 -5.61 3.81 5.63
CA THR A 25 -6.96 4.13 6.10
C THR A 25 -7.93 2.99 5.79
N GLN A 26 -9.04 2.91 6.54
CA GLN A 26 -10.09 1.94 6.25
C GLN A 26 -10.64 2.04 4.80
N PRO A 27 -10.93 3.24 4.27
CA PRO A 27 -11.33 3.40 2.87
C PRO A 27 -10.31 2.81 1.88
N ALA A 28 -9.01 3.02 2.12
CA ALA A 28 -7.95 2.46 1.28
C ALA A 28 -7.92 0.93 1.36
N MET A 29 -8.04 0.35 2.55
CA MET A 29 -8.13 -1.11 2.71
C MET A 29 -9.34 -1.70 1.97
N ALA A 30 -10.50 -1.03 2.02
CA ALA A 30 -11.70 -1.47 1.31
C ALA A 30 -11.53 -1.40 -0.20
N LEU A 31 -10.96 -0.30 -0.71
CA LEU A 31 -10.71 -0.13 -2.14
C LEU A 31 -9.67 -1.14 -2.66
N LEU A 32 -8.58 -1.36 -1.93
CA LEU A 32 -7.58 -2.37 -2.26
C LEU A 32 -8.17 -3.77 -2.27
N ALA A 33 -9.03 -4.10 -1.30
CA ALA A 33 -9.75 -5.36 -1.28
C ALA A 33 -10.65 -5.51 -2.51
N HIS A 34 -11.40 -4.47 -2.86
CA HIS A 34 -12.30 -4.48 -4.01
C HIS A 34 -11.55 -4.61 -5.34
N GLN A 35 -10.46 -3.86 -5.53
CA GLN A 35 -9.64 -3.90 -6.76
C GLN A 35 -8.76 -5.15 -6.85
N GLY A 36 -8.33 -5.70 -5.71
CA GLY A 36 -7.43 -6.84 -5.63
C GLY A 36 -8.15 -8.20 -5.55
N PHE A 37 -9.47 -8.21 -5.36
CA PHE A 37 -10.29 -9.41 -5.33
C PHE A 37 -10.89 -9.65 -6.71
N ASP A 38 -10.30 -10.59 -7.44
CA ASP A 38 -10.86 -11.10 -8.69
C ASP A 38 -11.51 -12.46 -8.42
N PRO A 39 -12.84 -12.60 -8.60
CA PRO A 39 -13.54 -13.88 -8.40
C PRO A 39 -12.97 -15.02 -9.26
N ALA A 40 -12.37 -14.73 -10.41
CA ALA A 40 -11.80 -15.72 -11.33
C ALA A 40 -10.37 -16.12 -10.98
N PHE A 41 -9.61 -15.29 -10.24
CA PHE A 41 -8.19 -15.52 -9.93
C PHE A 41 -7.84 -15.56 -8.43
N GLY A 42 -8.84 -15.44 -7.55
CA GLY A 42 -8.67 -15.41 -6.10
C GLY A 42 -7.88 -14.19 -5.64
N ALA A 43 -7.15 -14.30 -4.52
CA ALA A 43 -6.39 -13.17 -3.93
C ALA A 43 -5.03 -12.87 -4.60
N ARG A 44 -4.65 -13.57 -5.68
CA ARG A 44 -3.39 -13.32 -6.41
C ARG A 44 -3.26 -11.90 -7.00
N PRO A 45 -4.32 -11.25 -7.51
CA PRO A 45 -4.24 -9.88 -8.02
C PRO A 45 -3.93 -8.86 -6.92
N LEU A 46 -4.41 -9.09 -5.69
CA LEU A 46 -4.24 -8.15 -4.58
C LEU A 46 -2.79 -7.77 -4.29
N LYS A 47 -1.87 -8.75 -4.31
CA LYS A 47 -0.44 -8.47 -4.12
C LYS A 47 0.08 -7.53 -5.21
N ARG A 48 -0.33 -7.73 -6.46
CA ARG A 48 0.07 -6.90 -7.60
C ARG A 48 -0.53 -5.50 -7.51
N THR A 49 -1.79 -5.38 -7.07
CA THR A 49 -2.45 -4.09 -6.83
C THR A 49 -1.72 -3.30 -5.75
N ILE A 50 -1.43 -3.91 -4.59
CA ILE A 50 -0.66 -3.25 -3.51
C ILE A 50 0.72 -2.82 -4.01
N GLN A 51 1.37 -3.65 -4.83
CA GLN A 51 2.68 -3.32 -5.35
C GLN A 51 2.63 -2.11 -6.29
N ARG A 52 1.70 -2.11 -7.25
CA ARG A 52 1.56 -1.03 -8.24
C ARG A 52 1.07 0.29 -7.63
N GLU A 53 0.10 0.23 -6.72
CA GLU A 53 -0.58 1.41 -6.18
C GLU A 53 0.13 1.98 -4.94
N ILE A 54 0.95 1.19 -4.23
CA ILE A 54 1.63 1.63 -3.00
C ILE A 54 3.15 1.47 -3.13
N SER A 55 3.64 0.24 -3.33
CA SER A 55 5.08 -0.04 -3.24
C SER A 55 5.89 0.71 -4.31
N ASP A 56 5.43 0.71 -5.55
CA ASP A 56 6.12 1.36 -6.68
C ASP A 56 6.18 2.89 -6.50
N PRO A 57 5.06 3.61 -6.25
CA PRO A 57 5.11 5.05 -6.01
C PRO A 57 5.87 5.43 -4.74
N MET A 58 5.87 4.60 -3.68
CA MET A 58 6.73 4.83 -2.51
C MET A 58 8.21 4.72 -2.88
N ALA A 59 8.61 3.72 -3.67
CA ALA A 59 9.99 3.57 -4.12
C ALA A 59 10.45 4.80 -4.94
N VAL A 60 9.59 5.31 -5.82
CA VAL A 60 9.87 6.55 -6.58
C VAL A 60 10.04 7.74 -5.64
N ARG A 61 9.17 7.92 -4.65
CA ARG A 61 9.28 9.03 -3.68
C ARG A 61 10.54 8.96 -2.84
N ILE A 62 10.98 7.77 -2.44
CA ILE A 62 12.25 7.54 -1.74
C ILE A 62 13.43 7.92 -2.64
N LEU A 63 13.41 7.48 -3.90
CA LEU A 63 14.47 7.80 -4.87
C LEU A 63 14.54 9.31 -5.17
N GLN A 64 13.41 10.00 -5.14
CA GLN A 64 13.32 11.46 -5.31
C GLN A 64 13.70 12.24 -4.04
N GLY A 65 13.95 11.56 -2.91
CA GLY A 65 14.23 12.20 -1.62
C GLY A 65 13.02 12.85 -0.95
N SER A 66 11.82 12.70 -1.53
CA SER A 66 10.56 13.20 -0.95
C SER A 66 10.04 12.35 0.21
N LEU A 67 10.59 11.14 0.39
CA LEU A 67 10.33 10.27 1.53
C LEU A 67 11.65 9.82 2.14
N SER A 68 11.83 10.10 3.43
CA SER A 68 13.05 9.85 4.19
C SER A 68 12.82 8.90 5.36
N ASP A 69 13.93 8.42 5.93
CA ASP A 69 13.90 7.52 7.07
C ASP A 69 13.26 8.23 8.28
N GLY A 70 12.23 7.61 8.87
CA GLY A 70 11.46 8.18 9.98
C GLY A 70 10.11 8.78 9.56
N ASP A 71 9.87 8.93 8.25
CA ASP A 71 8.61 9.48 7.77
C ASP A 71 7.45 8.50 7.94
N THR A 72 6.24 9.05 8.03
CA THR A 72 5.00 8.29 7.98
C THR A 72 4.31 8.58 6.67
N VAL A 73 4.00 7.53 5.91
CA VAL A 73 3.17 7.61 4.71
C VAL A 73 1.77 7.14 5.07
N THR A 74 0.79 7.95 4.76
CA THR A 74 -0.62 7.60 4.88
C THR A 74 -1.17 7.25 3.51
N VAL A 75 -1.63 6.00 3.37
CA VAL A 75 -2.36 5.51 2.19
C VAL A 75 -3.84 5.77 2.41
N ASP A 76 -4.41 6.62 1.57
CA ASP A 76 -5.82 7.01 1.63
C ASP A 76 -6.49 6.88 0.25
N VAL A 77 -7.79 7.19 0.18
CA VAL A 77 -8.56 7.20 -1.07
C VAL A 77 -8.98 8.62 -1.42
N VAL A 78 -8.69 9.03 -2.67
CA VAL A 78 -9.13 10.29 -3.24
C VAL A 78 -9.71 10.01 -4.61
N ASP A 79 -10.93 10.48 -4.90
CA ASP A 79 -11.61 10.27 -6.18
C ASP A 79 -11.63 8.79 -6.62
N ASN A 80 -11.86 7.89 -5.66
CA ASN A 80 -11.88 6.45 -5.86
C ASN A 80 -10.54 5.84 -6.35
N CYS A 81 -9.44 6.58 -6.18
CA CYS A 81 -8.06 6.18 -6.47
C CYS A 81 -7.25 6.11 -5.18
N ILE A 82 -6.21 5.26 -5.16
CA ILE A 82 -5.26 5.22 -4.04
C ILE A 82 -4.35 6.46 -4.10
N ALA A 83 -4.25 7.16 -2.98
CA ALA A 83 -3.40 8.34 -2.82
C ALA A 83 -2.42 8.14 -1.66
N LEU A 84 -1.16 8.48 -1.89
CA LEU A 84 -0.12 8.52 -0.86
C LEU A 84 0.05 9.95 -0.37
N ARG A 85 -0.13 10.15 0.93
CA ARG A 85 0.06 11.44 1.61
C ARG A 85 1.26 11.34 2.53
#